data_AF-A0A354M8G7-F1
#
_entry.id   AF-A0A354M8G7-F1
#
_cell.length_a   1.000
_cell.length_b   1.000
_cell.length_c   1.000
_cell.angle_alpha   90.00
_cell.angle_beta   90.00
_cell.angle_gamma   90.00
#
_symmetry.space_group_name_H-M   'P 1'
#
loop_
_entity.id
_entity.type
_entity.pdbx_description
1 polymer ?
#
loop_
_entity_poly.entity_id
_entity_poly.type
_entity_poly.pdbx_seq_one_letter_code
_entity_poly.pdbx_strand_id
1 'polypeptide(L)'
;MIFTVYVTGDMHGCLERLYDKNFRKLKSGDVLIVCGDFGYIFSGGKTERQVIDYLAARRFVTAFVDGTHDNLDTIYKSRVTYWHGGMVHRIKGNLIHLMRGQIFEIEGKSFFTFGGGESTDKDMRL
;
A
#
# COMPACT_ATOMS: atom_id res chain seq x y z
N MET A 1 1.45 -11.79 22.16
CA MET A 1 1.56 -10.37 21.75
C MET A 1 0.29 -10.02 21.00
N ILE A 2 -0.25 -8.81 21.17
CA ILE A 2 -1.35 -8.32 20.33
C ILE A 2 -0.70 -7.59 19.17
N PHE A 3 -0.99 -8.01 17.94
CA PHE A 3 -0.60 -7.26 16.76
C PHE A 3 -1.79 -6.44 16.25
N THR A 4 -1.47 -5.34 15.60
CA THR A 4 -2.43 -4.31 15.20
C THR A 4 -2.49 -4.21 13.68
N VAL A 5 -3.70 -4.19 13.15
CA VAL A 5 -3.98 -3.73 11.79
C VAL A 5 -4.44 -2.28 11.87
N TYR A 6 -3.66 -1.35 11.33
CA TYR A 6 -4.01 0.06 11.23
C TYR A 6 -4.45 0.36 9.80
N VAL A 7 -5.60 1.03 9.64
CA VAL A 7 -6.17 1.31 8.31
C VAL A 7 -6.19 2.82 8.08
N THR A 8 -5.78 3.23 6.87
CA THR A 8 -5.86 4.61 6.37
C THR A 8 -6.11 4.58 4.86
N GLY A 9 -6.06 5.73 4.19
CA GLY A 9 -6.18 5.87 2.73
C GLY A 9 -5.82 7.29 2.32
N ASP A 10 -5.92 7.57 1.03
CA ASP A 10 -5.87 8.95 0.50
C ASP A 10 -4.54 9.65 0.79
N MET A 11 -3.44 8.92 0.58
CA MET A 11 -2.10 9.41 0.93
C MET A 11 -1.60 10.41 -0.11
N HIS A 12 -2.00 10.27 -1.37
CA HIS A 12 -1.72 11.19 -2.49
C HIS A 12 -0.24 11.60 -2.62
N GLY A 13 0.70 10.73 -2.23
CA GLY A 13 2.12 11.06 -2.28
C GLY A 13 2.57 12.10 -1.25
N CYS A 14 1.70 12.52 -0.33
CA CYS A 14 1.99 13.53 0.68
C CYS A 14 3.03 12.99 1.68
N LEU A 15 4.23 13.58 1.67
CA LEU A 15 5.35 13.10 2.48
C LEU A 15 5.10 13.30 3.97
N GLU A 16 4.37 14.35 4.38
CA GLU A 16 4.05 14.57 5.79
C GLU A 16 3.25 13.41 6.39
N ARG A 17 2.37 12.78 5.61
CA ARG A 17 1.55 11.65 6.07
C ARG A 17 2.39 10.42 6.42
N LEU A 18 3.56 10.24 5.83
CA LEU A 18 4.48 9.15 6.21
C LEU A 18 4.95 9.25 7.66
N TYR A 19 4.89 10.44 8.25
CA TYR A 19 5.39 10.72 9.60
C TYR A 19 4.28 10.79 10.66
N ASP A 20 3.05 10.38 10.31
CA ASP A 20 1.92 10.36 11.24
C ASP A 20 2.30 9.69 12.56
N LYS A 21 1.96 10.35 13.67
CA LYS A 21 2.29 9.91 15.03
C LYS A 21 1.74 8.52 15.35
N ASN A 22 0.66 8.10 14.71
CA ASN A 22 0.06 6.78 14.88
C ASN A 22 0.88 5.69 14.19
N PHE A 23 1.47 5.96 13.03
CA PHE A 23 2.35 4.99 12.34
C PHE A 23 3.60 4.69 13.18
N ARG A 24 4.07 5.66 13.98
CA ARG A 24 5.21 5.46 14.89
C ARG A 24 4.92 4.49 16.04
N LYS A 25 3.64 4.26 16.36
CA LYS A 25 3.22 3.31 17.40
C LYS A 25 3.28 1.86 16.94
N LEU A 26 3.29 1.63 15.63
CA LEU A 26 3.32 0.29 15.03
C LEU A 26 4.66 -0.41 15.29
N LYS A 27 4.57 -1.71 15.55
CA LYS A 27 5.64 -2.60 16.00
C LYS A 27 5.85 -3.73 14.98
N SER A 28 6.86 -4.56 15.22
CA SER A 28 7.07 -5.76 14.39
C SER A 28 5.85 -6.68 14.47
N GLY A 29 5.39 -7.15 13.32
CA GLY A 29 4.17 -7.96 13.15
C GLY A 29 2.89 -7.14 12.94
N ASP A 30 2.90 -5.83 13.19
CA ASP A 30 1.76 -4.98 12.84
C ASP A 30 1.68 -4.75 11.32
N VAL A 31 0.49 -4.38 10.84
CA VAL A 31 0.23 -4.06 9.43
C VAL A 31 -0.43 -2.69 9.32
N LEU A 32 0.14 -1.82 8.51
CA LEU A 32 -0.52 -0.62 8.00
C LEU A 32 -1.16 -0.94 6.66
N ILE A 33 -2.47 -0.78 6.51
CA ILE A 33 -3.19 -0.92 5.24
C ILE A 33 -3.62 0.47 4.76
N VAL A 34 -3.16 0.84 3.56
CA VAL A 34 -3.60 2.05 2.84
C VAL A 34 -4.64 1.67 1.79
N CYS A 35 -5.87 2.13 1.96
CA CYS A 35 -7.04 1.80 1.14
C CYS A 35 -7.21 2.79 -0.02
N GLY A 36 -6.25 2.80 -0.95
CA GLY A 36 -6.30 3.62 -2.15
C GLY A 36 -5.52 4.93 -2.08
N ASP A 37 -5.26 5.46 -3.28
CA ASP A 37 -4.50 6.67 -3.57
C ASP A 37 -3.20 6.73 -2.77
N PHE A 38 -2.42 5.65 -2.91
CA PHE A 38 -1.13 5.51 -2.24
C PHE A 38 -0.17 6.60 -2.72
N GLY A 39 -0.09 6.83 -4.03
CA GLY A 39 0.50 8.04 -4.61
C GLY A 39 2.02 8.18 -4.46
N TYR A 40 2.76 7.11 -4.17
CA TYR A 40 4.23 7.17 -4.05
C TYR A 40 4.99 6.43 -5.16
N ILE A 41 4.31 5.69 -6.06
CA ILE A 41 4.94 4.82 -7.06
C ILE A 41 4.50 5.27 -8.46
N PHE A 42 5.42 5.79 -9.27
CA PHE A 42 5.13 6.32 -10.61
C PHE A 42 6.26 6.02 -11.60
N SER A 43 7.18 6.97 -11.81
CA SER A 43 8.20 6.96 -12.86
C SER A 43 9.61 6.64 -12.33
N GLY A 44 9.73 6.33 -11.04
CA GLY A 44 10.98 5.90 -10.42
C GLY A 44 11.94 7.05 -10.10
N GLY A 45 11.43 8.24 -9.78
CA GLY A 45 12.24 9.41 -9.42
C GLY A 45 13.05 9.24 -8.12
N LYS A 46 13.98 10.17 -7.83
CA LYS A 46 14.83 10.11 -6.63
C LYS A 46 14.00 10.07 -5.34
N THR A 47 13.01 10.96 -5.22
CA THR A 47 12.12 11.04 -4.05
C THR A 47 11.29 9.77 -3.89
N GLU A 48 10.72 9.25 -4.97
CA GLU A 48 9.97 7.98 -4.98
C GLU A 48 10.83 6.83 -4.45
N ARG A 49 12.07 6.69 -4.94
CA ARG A 49 12.99 5.64 -4.44
C ARG A 49 13.26 5.79 -2.94
N GLN A 50 13.47 7.02 -2.46
CA GLN A 50 13.67 7.28 -1.03
C GLN A 50 12.44 6.91 -0.19
N VAL A 51 11.24 7.20 -0.68
CA VAL A 51 9.99 6.84 -0.01
C VAL A 51 9.78 5.33 0.00
N ILE A 52 10.00 4.66 -1.13
CA ILE A 52 9.92 3.19 -1.22
C ILE A 52 10.93 2.56 -0.25
N ASP A 53 12.16 3.05 -0.19
CA ASP A 53 13.18 2.54 0.74
C ASP A 53 12.78 2.77 2.20
N TYR A 54 12.24 3.95 2.51
CA TYR A 54 11.72 4.27 3.84
C TYR A 54 10.60 3.32 4.27
N LEU A 55 9.62 3.08 3.39
CA LEU A 55 8.48 2.19 3.65
C LEU A 55 8.89 0.72 3.70
N ALA A 56 9.82 0.31 2.83
CA ALA A 56 10.35 -1.05 2.78
C ALA A 56 11.13 -1.43 4.05
N ALA A 57 11.78 -0.46 4.69
CA ALA A 57 12.57 -0.65 5.90
C ALA A 57 11.77 -0.49 7.21
N ARG A 58 10.46 -0.23 7.14
CA ARG A 58 9.62 -0.15 8.34
C ARG A 58 9.61 -1.50 9.06
N ARG A 59 9.55 -1.46 10.39
CA ARG A 59 9.46 -2.68 11.22
C ARG A 59 8.13 -3.43 11.07
N PHE A 60 7.09 -2.73 10.60
CA PHE A 60 5.76 -3.25 10.32
C PHE A 60 5.58 -3.36 8.80
N VAL A 61 4.60 -4.16 8.36
CA VAL A 61 4.25 -4.25 6.94
C VAL A 61 3.45 -3.03 6.53
N THR A 62 3.86 -2.37 5.46
CA THR A 62 3.03 -1.38 4.76
C THR A 62 2.39 -2.10 3.58
N ALA A 63 1.10 -2.37 3.69
CA ALA A 63 0.27 -2.90 2.63
C ALA A 63 -0.58 -1.77 2.04
N PHE A 64 -0.81 -1.80 0.74
CA PHE A 64 -1.77 -0.89 0.11
C PHE A 64 -2.62 -1.61 -0.92
N VAL A 65 -3.83 -1.12 -1.06
CA VAL A 65 -4.72 -1.43 -2.17
C VAL A 65 -4.64 -0.23 -3.11
N ASP A 66 -4.67 -0.49 -4.42
CA ASP A 66 -4.61 0.56 -5.42
C ASP A 66 -5.85 1.48 -5.39
N GLY A 67 -5.65 2.78 -5.65
CA GLY A 67 -6.70 3.77 -5.86
C GLY A 67 -6.91 4.15 -7.33
N THR A 68 -7.70 5.19 -7.54
CA THR A 68 -8.04 5.69 -8.88
C THR A 68 -6.85 6.40 -9.55
N HIS A 69 -5.96 6.99 -8.74
CA HIS A 69 -4.84 7.80 -9.22
C HIS A 69 -3.49 7.07 -9.19
N ASP A 70 -3.47 5.80 -8.77
CA ASP A 70 -2.24 5.01 -8.70
C ASP A 70 -1.79 4.50 -10.08
N ASN A 71 -0.48 4.42 -10.30
CA ASN A 71 0.10 3.92 -11.55
C ASN A 71 0.15 2.38 -11.56
N LEU A 72 -0.96 1.77 -11.99
CA LEU A 72 -1.11 0.30 -12.03
C LEU A 72 -0.07 -0.38 -12.93
N ASP A 73 0.27 0.22 -14.06
CA ASP A 73 1.27 -0.33 -15.00
C ASP A 73 2.64 -0.48 -14.35
N THR A 74 3.03 0.47 -13.49
CA THR A 74 4.29 0.36 -12.73
C THR A 74 4.16 -0.67 -11.62
N ILE A 75 3.07 -0.65 -10.85
CA ILE A 75 2.87 -1.54 -9.70
C ILE A 75 2.87 -3.01 -10.16
N TYR A 76 2.16 -3.33 -11.25
CA TYR A 76 1.88 -4.71 -11.67
C TYR A 76 3.11 -5.39 -12.32
N LYS A 77 4.17 -4.65 -12.63
CA LYS A 77 5.47 -5.21 -13.05
C LYS A 77 6.24 -5.88 -11.92
N SER A 78 5.86 -5.61 -10.67
CA SER A 78 6.54 -6.16 -9.50
C SER A 78 6.29 -7.65 -9.34
N ARG A 79 7.25 -8.37 -8.75
CA ARG A 79 7.16 -9.82 -8.53
C ARG A 79 5.91 -10.18 -7.71
N VAL A 80 5.12 -11.14 -8.18
CA VAL A 80 3.98 -11.69 -7.46
C VAL A 80 4.44 -12.77 -6.47
N THR A 81 3.92 -12.73 -5.24
CA THR A 81 4.14 -13.78 -4.23
C THR A 81 2.88 -13.99 -3.40
N TYR A 82 2.76 -15.15 -2.75
CA TYR A 82 1.72 -15.39 -1.76
C TYR A 82 2.07 -14.76 -0.41
N TRP A 83 1.09 -14.14 0.25
CA TRP A 83 1.22 -13.55 1.58
C TRP A 83 -0.13 -13.61 2.30
N HIS A 84 -0.18 -14.24 3.48
CA HIS A 84 -1.35 -14.25 4.36
C HIS A 84 -2.69 -14.57 3.66
N GLY A 85 -2.78 -15.62 2.84
CA GLY A 85 -4.06 -16.00 2.23
C GLY A 85 -4.24 -15.56 0.77
N GLY A 86 -3.52 -14.53 0.32
CA GLY A 86 -3.71 -13.94 -1.00
C GLY A 86 -2.41 -13.64 -1.76
N MET A 87 -2.55 -13.29 -3.03
CA MET A 87 -1.43 -12.85 -3.87
C MET A 87 -1.15 -11.36 -3.68
N VAL A 88 0.15 -11.01 -3.60
CA VAL A 88 0.62 -9.62 -3.49
C VAL A 88 1.67 -9.32 -4.54
N HIS A 89 1.73 -8.06 -4.98
CA HIS A 89 2.92 -7.55 -5.66
C HIS A 89 3.95 -7.10 -4.62
N ARG A 90 5.17 -7.63 -4.70
CA ARG A 90 6.30 -7.26 -3.82
C ARG A 90 7.01 -6.04 -4.38
N ILE A 91 6.68 -4.86 -3.84
CA ILE A 91 7.34 -3.61 -4.25
C ILE A 91 8.79 -3.62 -3.75
N LYS A 92 8.98 -3.64 -2.42
CA LYS A 92 10.31 -3.77 -1.79
C LYS A 92 10.17 -4.07 -0.30
N GLY A 93 10.96 -5.00 0.24
CA GLY A 93 11.00 -5.29 1.67
C GLY A 93 9.60 -5.49 2.27
N ASN A 94 9.26 -4.65 3.26
CA ASN A 94 7.96 -4.66 3.95
C ASN A 94 6.87 -3.82 3.27
N LEU A 95 7.11 -3.28 2.07
CA LEU A 95 6.11 -2.59 1.25
C LEU A 95 5.52 -3.55 0.21
N ILE A 96 4.21 -3.79 0.29
CA ILE A 96 3.48 -4.72 -0.58
C ILE A 96 2.18 -4.12 -1.09
N HIS A 97 1.78 -4.49 -2.30
CA HIS A 97 0.46 -4.20 -2.84
C HIS A 97 -0.44 -5.43 -2.76
N LEU A 98 -1.59 -5.29 -2.11
CA LEU A 98 -2.61 -6.34 -1.99
C LEU A 98 -3.39 -6.41 -3.30
N MET A 99 -3.32 -7.54 -4.01
CA MET A 99 -3.98 -7.66 -5.31
C MET A 99 -5.51 -7.66 -5.17
N ARG A 100 -6.19 -7.12 -6.18
CA ARG A 100 -7.65 -7.05 -6.22
C ARG A 100 -8.29 -8.44 -6.22
N GLY A 101 -9.44 -8.56 -5.57
CA GLY A 101 -10.24 -9.78 -5.53
C GLY A 101 -9.65 -10.89 -4.64
N GLN A 102 -8.61 -10.59 -3.85
CA GLN A 102 -8.00 -11.54 -2.93
C GLN A 102 -8.61 -11.39 -1.52
N ILE A 103 -8.54 -12.46 -0.73
CA ILE A 103 -8.87 -12.45 0.69
C ILE A 103 -7.59 -12.72 1.48
N PHE A 104 -7.32 -11.90 2.50
CA PHE A 104 -6.15 -11.99 3.35
C PHE A 104 -6.52 -12.30 4.80
N GLU A 105 -5.78 -13.21 5.42
CA GLU A 105 -5.89 -13.58 6.83
C GLU A 105 -4.81 -12.89 7.66
N ILE A 106 -5.19 -11.79 8.32
CA ILE A 106 -4.28 -10.95 9.11
C ILE A 106 -4.84 -10.85 10.51
N GLU A 107 -4.08 -11.26 11.52
CA GLU A 107 -4.50 -11.21 12.93
C GLU A 107 -5.85 -11.89 13.22
N GLY A 108 -6.01 -13.08 12.64
CA GLY A 108 -7.19 -13.93 12.79
C GLY A 108 -8.46 -13.35 12.17
N LYS A 109 -8.33 -12.35 11.29
CA LYS A 109 -9.44 -11.71 10.58
C LYS A 109 -9.22 -11.80 9.07
N SER A 110 -10.32 -11.99 8.36
CA SER A 110 -10.36 -11.98 6.90
C SER A 110 -10.56 -10.55 6.37
N PHE A 111 -9.73 -10.17 5.40
CA PHE A 111 -9.77 -8.89 4.70
C PHE A 111 -9.93 -9.14 3.20
N PHE A 112 -11.08 -8.76 2.64
CA PHE A 112 -11.27 -8.73 1.19
C PHE A 112 -10.71 -7.42 0.62
N THR A 113 -9.86 -7.52 -0.39
CA THR A 113 -9.22 -6.34 -1.00
C THR A 113 -9.73 -6.09 -2.41
N PHE A 114 -10.29 -4.90 -2.62
CA PHE A 114 -10.76 -4.49 -3.92
C PHE A 114 -10.51 -3.00 -4.10
N GLY A 115 -9.46 -2.69 -4.86
CA GLY A 115 -9.03 -1.33 -5.13
C GLY A 115 -9.64 -0.72 -6.38
N GLY A 116 -9.15 0.47 -6.68
CA GLY A 116 -9.58 1.32 -7.77
C GLY A 116 -10.83 2.11 -7.45
N GLY A 117 -11.23 2.89 -8.44
CA GLY A 117 -12.44 3.68 -8.44
C GLY A 117 -12.61 4.31 -9.81
N GLU A 118 -13.78 4.87 -10.03
CA GLU A 118 -14.04 5.70 -11.20
C GLU A 118 -13.71 7.16 -10.84
N SER A 119 -12.92 7.85 -11.66
CA SER A 119 -12.79 9.32 -11.56
C SER A 119 -13.68 9.98 -12.60
N THR A 120 -14.41 11.01 -12.16
CA THR A 120 -15.10 11.96 -13.03
C THR A 120 -14.14 12.80 -13.88
N ASP A 121 -12.84 12.80 -13.54
CA ASP A 121 -11.78 13.50 -14.29
C ASP A 121 -11.48 12.91 -15.68
N LYS A 122 -12.12 11.79 -16.06
CA LYS A 122 -12.00 11.24 -17.42
C LYS A 122 -12.48 12.22 -18.50
N ASP A 123 -13.40 13.14 -18.18
CA ASP A 123 -13.88 14.15 -19.12
C ASP A 123 -12.95 15.38 -19.26
N MET A 124 -11.91 15.52 -18.42
CA MET A 124 -10.96 16.65 -18.46
C MET A 124 -9.57 16.32 -19.00
N ARG A 125 -9.34 15.08 -19.45
CA ARG A 125 -8.12 14.72 -20.20
C ARG A 125 -8.38 14.95 -21.70
N LEU A 126 -8.36 16.22 -22.10
CA LEU A 126 -8.20 16.64 -23.50
C LEU A 126 -6.75 16.41 -23.97
#